data_AF-A0A8T0C6A6-F1
#
_entry.id   AF-A0A8T0C6A6-F1
#
_cell.length_a   1.000
_cell.length_b   1.000
_cell.length_c   1.000
_cell.angle_alpha   90.00
_cell.angle_beta   90.00
_cell.angle_gamma   90.00
#
_symmetry.space_group_name_H-M   'P 1'
#
loop_
_entity.id
_entity.type
_entity.pdbx_description
1 polymer ?
#
loop_
_entity_poly.entity_id
_entity_poly.type
_entity_poly.pdbx_seq_one_letter_code
_entity_poly.pdbx_strand_id
1 'polypeptide(L)'
;MLKRLLSKHRTSSPAVKHICHFEGVIDHLYLDTRGNPTIGAGFHVASQDAFTRLSLRDKRTSKPASRAQKQQEYDTLKRLPAGKTARWYAQHCTLHLPHSESMRLLEQQLSTFEQELTLLFSPKNGYTRSYQQFPDSVRLALLDLAYNLGTPNLSSRWPKLLAALKREDWRQAADECARKHVSKARNQATRQLLIQAASNDNLIARLFRRLWSKLCRS
;
A
#
# COMPACT_ATOMS: atom_id res chain seq x y z
N MET A 1 -34.63 -17.93 -11.29
CA MET A 1 -34.76 -16.71 -12.10
C MET A 1 -34.24 -15.53 -11.28
N LEU A 2 -33.39 -14.69 -11.89
CA LEU A 2 -32.74 -13.47 -11.37
C LEU A 2 -31.72 -13.59 -10.21
N LYS A 3 -30.48 -13.93 -10.58
CA LYS A 3 -29.28 -13.37 -9.93
C LYS A 3 -29.33 -11.85 -10.08
N ARG A 4 -29.56 -11.15 -8.98
CA ARG A 4 -29.53 -9.69 -8.90
C ARG A 4 -28.07 -9.22 -9.07
N LEU A 5 -27.69 -8.97 -10.32
CA LEU A 5 -26.51 -8.21 -10.73
C LEU A 5 -26.63 -6.78 -10.18
N LEU A 6 -26.26 -6.59 -8.92
CA LEU A 6 -25.89 -5.26 -8.43
C LEU A 6 -24.41 -5.07 -8.76
N SER A 7 -24.19 -4.42 -9.91
CA SER A 7 -23.01 -3.58 -10.11
C SER A 7 -23.01 -2.52 -9.01
N LYS A 8 -22.48 -2.87 -7.83
CA LYS A 8 -22.06 -1.86 -6.86
C LYS A 8 -20.94 -1.10 -7.55
N HIS A 9 -21.15 0.20 -7.78
CA HIS A 9 -20.04 1.14 -7.89
C HIS A 9 -19.19 0.95 -6.63
N ARG A 10 -18.16 0.09 -6.74
CA ARG A 10 -17.30 -0.27 -5.62
C ARG A 10 -16.42 0.94 -5.42
N THR A 11 -16.82 1.82 -4.51
CA THR A 11 -15.93 2.89 -4.06
C THR A 11 -14.64 2.23 -3.60
N SER A 12 -13.51 2.60 -4.20
CA SER A 12 -12.21 2.01 -3.89
C SER A 12 -11.93 2.08 -2.38
N SER A 13 -11.31 1.04 -1.83
CA SER A 13 -11.05 0.97 -0.39
C SER A 13 -10.20 2.16 0.08
N PRO A 14 -10.29 2.57 1.37
CA PRO A 14 -9.44 3.62 1.91
C PRO A 14 -7.95 3.39 1.65
N ALA A 15 -7.49 2.12 1.70
CA ALA A 15 -6.13 1.73 1.40
C ALA A 15 -5.75 1.99 -0.06
N VAL A 16 -6.60 1.60 -1.02
CA VAL A 16 -6.37 1.88 -2.44
C VAL A 16 -6.24 3.38 -2.69
N LYS A 17 -7.15 4.19 -2.14
CA LYS A 17 -7.11 5.65 -2.26
C LYS A 17 -5.83 6.24 -1.67
N HIS A 18 -5.44 5.78 -0.48
CA HIS A 18 -4.24 6.24 0.20
C HIS A 18 -2.96 5.94 -0.59
N ILE A 19 -2.81 4.70 -1.08
CA ILE A 19 -1.63 4.30 -1.87
C ILE A 19 -1.60 5.06 -3.19
N CYS A 20 -2.70 5.10 -3.95
CA CYS A 20 -2.76 5.83 -5.21
C CYS A 20 -2.45 7.33 -5.06
N HIS A 21 -2.85 7.94 -3.94
CA HIS A 21 -2.55 9.35 -3.69
C HIS A 21 -1.04 9.62 -3.56
N PHE A 22 -0.28 8.70 -2.96
CA PHE A 22 1.15 8.90 -2.71
C PHE A 22 2.08 8.27 -3.74
N GLU A 23 1.74 7.10 -4.29
CA GLU A 23 2.52 6.42 -5.33
C GLU A 23 2.20 6.97 -6.73
N GLY A 24 1.00 7.51 -6.92
CA GLY A 24 0.43 7.75 -8.23
C GLY A 24 -0.01 6.46 -8.91
N VAL A 25 -0.55 6.59 -10.13
CA VAL A 25 -0.89 5.45 -11.00
C VAL A 25 -0.36 5.76 -12.39
N ILE A 26 0.70 5.07 -12.79
CA ILE A 26 1.37 5.25 -14.08
C ILE A 26 1.01 4.08 -14.99
N ASP A 27 0.33 4.36 -16.09
CA ASP A 27 -0.19 3.32 -16.98
C ASP A 27 0.87 2.67 -17.88
N HIS A 28 2.11 3.14 -17.89
CA HIS A 28 3.19 2.62 -18.73
C HIS A 28 4.42 2.25 -17.89
N LEU A 29 5.29 1.42 -18.46
CA LEU A 29 6.52 1.00 -17.80
C LEU A 29 7.50 2.17 -17.69
N TYR A 30 8.14 2.31 -16.55
CA TYR A 30 9.23 3.26 -16.34
C TYR A 30 10.32 2.63 -15.48
N LEU A 31 11.52 3.22 -15.46
CA LEU A 31 12.55 2.84 -14.50
C LEU A 31 12.55 3.83 -13.33
N ASP A 32 12.42 3.31 -12.12
CA ASP A 32 12.49 4.14 -10.91
C ASP A 32 13.90 4.72 -10.67
N THR A 33 14.07 5.48 -9.59
CA THR A 33 15.37 6.07 -9.22
C THR A 33 16.46 5.05 -8.90
N ARG A 34 16.11 3.77 -8.72
CA ARG A 34 17.02 2.65 -8.48
C ARG A 34 17.21 1.78 -9.74
N GLY A 35 16.63 2.16 -10.88
CA GLY A 35 16.70 1.40 -12.13
C GLY A 35 15.78 0.19 -12.20
N ASN A 36 14.81 0.09 -11.29
CA ASN A 36 13.83 -0.98 -11.29
C ASN A 36 12.69 -0.66 -12.25
N PRO A 37 12.30 -1.61 -13.12
CA PRO A 37 11.09 -1.48 -13.91
C PRO A 37 9.84 -1.45 -13.02
N THR A 38 8.98 -0.46 -13.26
CA THR A 38 7.80 -0.18 -12.43
C THR A 38 6.62 0.26 -13.31
N ILE A 39 5.40 -0.12 -12.94
CA ILE A 39 4.15 0.24 -13.64
C ILE A 39 2.97 0.28 -12.67
N GLY A 40 1.84 0.86 -13.08
CA GLY A 40 0.60 0.93 -12.31
C GLY A 40 0.77 1.77 -11.05
N ALA A 41 0.25 1.28 -9.92
CA ALA A 41 0.35 1.93 -8.62
C ALA A 41 1.71 1.71 -7.93
N GLY A 42 2.81 1.70 -8.69
CA GLY A 42 4.15 1.42 -8.16
C GLY A 42 4.52 -0.07 -8.11
N PHE A 43 3.93 -0.90 -8.98
CA PHE A 43 4.23 -2.33 -9.05
C PHE A 43 5.62 -2.57 -9.62
N HIS A 44 6.49 -3.19 -8.82
CA HIS A 44 7.79 -3.63 -9.30
C HIS A 44 7.64 -4.80 -10.28
N VAL A 45 8.20 -4.64 -11.47
CA VAL A 45 8.20 -5.66 -12.52
C VAL A 45 9.59 -6.29 -12.58
N ALA A 46 9.78 -7.33 -11.77
CA ALA A 46 11.09 -7.95 -11.53
C ALA A 46 11.73 -8.61 -12.77
N SER A 47 10.94 -8.98 -13.78
CA SER A 47 11.43 -9.66 -14.97
C SER A 47 10.58 -9.39 -16.20
N GLN A 48 11.15 -9.65 -17.38
CA GLN A 48 10.42 -9.61 -18.65
C GLN A 48 9.20 -10.55 -18.60
N ASP A 49 9.36 -11.73 -18.03
CA ASP A 49 8.27 -12.71 -17.92
C ASP A 49 7.13 -12.20 -17.01
N ALA A 50 7.46 -11.52 -15.90
CA ALA A 50 6.46 -10.83 -15.09
C ALA A 50 5.72 -9.73 -15.86
N PHE A 51 6.42 -8.95 -16.68
CA PHE A 51 5.80 -7.94 -17.53
C PHE A 51 4.84 -8.54 -18.55
N THR A 52 5.22 -9.67 -19.17
CA THR A 52 4.39 -10.31 -20.21
C THR A 52 3.05 -10.84 -19.70
N ARG A 53 2.97 -11.16 -18.39
CA ARG A 53 1.74 -11.60 -17.72
C ARG A 53 0.73 -10.47 -17.48
N LEU A 54 1.15 -9.21 -17.52
CA LEU A 54 0.23 -8.08 -17.33
C LEU A 54 -0.76 -7.97 -18.49
N SER A 55 -2.00 -7.60 -18.20
CA SER A 55 -3.07 -7.43 -19.20
C SER A 55 -2.94 -6.11 -19.99
N LEU A 56 -1.76 -5.88 -20.60
CA LEU A 56 -1.42 -4.66 -21.34
C LEU A 56 -2.19 -4.56 -22.67
N ARG A 57 -2.47 -3.33 -23.07
CA ARG A 57 -3.12 -2.99 -24.33
C ARG A 57 -2.26 -2.02 -25.13
N ASP A 58 -2.31 -2.16 -26.45
CA ASP A 58 -1.72 -1.19 -27.37
C ASP A 58 -2.45 0.16 -27.24
N LYS A 59 -1.72 1.25 -27.05
CA LYS A 59 -2.28 2.60 -26.83
C LYS A 59 -3.10 3.12 -28.01
N ARG A 60 -2.73 2.73 -29.24
CA ARG A 60 -3.38 3.23 -30.47
C ARG A 60 -4.66 2.47 -30.79
N THR A 61 -4.62 1.15 -30.62
CA THR A 61 -5.70 0.24 -31.06
C THR A 61 -6.58 -0.26 -29.93
N SER A 62 -6.17 -0.07 -28.68
CA SER A 62 -6.80 -0.64 -27.48
C SER A 62 -6.90 -2.18 -27.48
N LYS A 63 -6.27 -2.86 -28.45
CA LYS A 63 -6.25 -4.32 -28.53
C LYS A 63 -5.28 -4.90 -27.48
N PRO A 64 -5.53 -6.12 -26.96
CA PRO A 64 -4.57 -6.81 -26.10
C PRO A 64 -3.20 -6.92 -26.78
N ALA A 65 -2.14 -6.56 -26.07
CA ALA A 65 -0.77 -6.66 -26.58
C ALA A 65 -0.31 -8.12 -26.64
N SER A 66 0.38 -8.51 -27.72
CA SER A 66 0.97 -9.83 -27.85
C SER A 66 2.15 -10.02 -26.90
N ARG A 67 2.52 -11.27 -26.61
CA ARG A 67 3.70 -11.56 -25.77
C ARG A 67 4.97 -10.92 -26.34
N ALA A 68 5.18 -11.02 -27.66
CA ALA A 68 6.34 -10.45 -28.35
C ALA A 68 6.42 -8.91 -28.21
N GLN A 69 5.29 -8.20 -28.35
CA GLN A 69 5.25 -6.74 -28.15
C GLN A 69 5.67 -6.35 -26.73
N LYS A 70 5.17 -7.08 -25.72
CA LYS A 70 5.52 -6.82 -24.31
C LYS A 70 7.00 -7.08 -24.04
N GLN A 71 7.56 -8.17 -24.58
CA GLN A 71 8.99 -8.49 -24.44
C GLN A 71 9.86 -7.39 -25.06
N GLN A 72 9.54 -6.98 -26.28
CA GLN A 72 10.27 -5.93 -26.99
C GLN A 72 10.23 -4.58 -26.25
N GLU A 73 9.07 -4.18 -25.73
CA GLU A 73 8.95 -2.93 -24.97
C GLU A 73 9.75 -3.00 -23.67
N TYR A 74 9.66 -4.09 -22.92
CA TYR A 74 10.44 -4.29 -21.70
C TYR A 74 11.95 -4.18 -21.94
N ASP A 75 12.45 -4.86 -22.99
CA ASP A 75 13.87 -4.87 -23.34
C ASP A 75 14.34 -3.48 -23.79
N THR A 76 13.49 -2.75 -24.51
CA THR A 76 13.77 -1.37 -24.93
C THR A 76 13.90 -0.46 -23.72
N LEU A 77 12.94 -0.52 -22.80
CA LEU A 77 12.91 0.32 -21.59
C LEU A 77 14.07 0.01 -20.65
N LYS A 78 14.47 -1.25 -20.52
CA LYS A 78 15.63 -1.67 -19.70
C LYS A 78 16.98 -1.11 -20.18
N ARG A 79 17.09 -0.69 -21.45
CA ARG A 79 18.30 -0.08 -22.02
C ARG A 79 18.35 1.44 -21.85
N LEU A 80 17.26 2.06 -21.40
CA LEU A 80 17.20 3.51 -21.18
C LEU A 80 17.88 3.88 -19.85
N PRO A 81 18.36 5.14 -19.70
CA PRO A 81 18.89 5.61 -18.42
C PRO A 81 17.81 5.54 -17.34
N ALA A 82 18.19 5.17 -16.12
CA ALA A 82 17.31 5.12 -14.95
C ALA A 82 17.01 6.50 -14.36
N GLY A 83 15.99 6.59 -13.50
CA GLY A 83 15.72 7.79 -12.69
C GLY A 83 15.17 8.98 -13.46
N LYS A 84 14.74 8.81 -14.72
CA LYS A 84 13.97 9.82 -15.44
C LYS A 84 12.53 9.86 -14.90
N THR A 85 11.79 10.93 -15.23
CA THR A 85 10.38 11.01 -14.84
C THR A 85 9.54 9.98 -15.61
N ALA A 86 8.45 9.47 -15.01
CA ALA A 86 7.53 8.56 -15.71
C ALA A 86 7.07 9.14 -17.06
N ARG A 87 6.68 10.42 -17.09
CA ARG A 87 6.30 11.13 -18.33
C ARG A 87 7.38 11.06 -19.42
N TRP A 88 8.65 11.10 -19.07
CA TRP A 88 9.73 10.96 -20.04
C TRP A 88 9.76 9.55 -20.65
N TYR A 89 9.48 8.49 -19.89
CA TYR A 89 9.37 7.13 -20.45
C TYR A 89 8.13 6.94 -21.32
N ALA A 90 7.05 7.70 -21.09
CA ALA A 90 5.80 7.57 -21.84
C ALA A 90 5.98 7.64 -23.37
N GLN A 91 6.95 8.45 -23.85
CA GLN A 91 7.27 8.60 -25.27
C GLN A 91 7.92 7.35 -25.89
N HIS A 92 8.45 6.46 -25.07
CA HIS A 92 9.08 5.19 -25.47
C HIS A 92 8.13 3.99 -25.32
N CYS A 93 6.91 4.19 -24.83
CA CYS A 93 5.95 3.13 -24.59
C CYS A 93 4.78 3.20 -25.58
N THR A 94 4.52 2.10 -26.28
CA THR A 94 3.33 1.88 -27.11
C THR A 94 2.25 1.11 -26.37
N LEU A 95 2.58 0.46 -25.25
CA LEU A 95 1.65 -0.29 -24.42
C LEU A 95 1.25 0.48 -23.17
N HIS A 96 0.06 0.18 -22.65
CA HIS A 96 -0.41 0.66 -21.36
C HIS A 96 -1.15 -0.41 -20.58
N LEU A 97 -1.09 -0.34 -19.25
CA LEU A 97 -1.87 -1.10 -18.30
C LEU A 97 -3.21 -0.39 -18.06
N PRO A 98 -4.35 -0.98 -18.43
CA PRO A 98 -5.65 -0.36 -18.20
C PRO A 98 -5.86 -0.03 -16.71
N HIS A 99 -6.48 1.12 -16.43
CA HIS A 99 -6.69 1.59 -15.06
C HIS A 99 -7.41 0.56 -14.17
N SER A 100 -8.46 -0.10 -14.70
CA SER A 100 -9.19 -1.15 -13.99
C SER A 100 -8.30 -2.33 -13.61
N GLU A 101 -7.34 -2.69 -14.47
CA GLU A 101 -6.39 -3.75 -14.19
C GLU A 101 -5.37 -3.32 -13.14
N SER A 102 -4.90 -2.07 -13.20
CA SER A 102 -4.04 -1.51 -12.15
C SER A 102 -4.73 -1.53 -10.79
N MET A 103 -6.03 -1.18 -10.72
CA MET A 103 -6.79 -1.24 -9.46
C MET A 103 -6.98 -2.67 -8.97
N ARG A 104 -7.28 -3.61 -9.87
CA ARG A 104 -7.40 -5.04 -9.54
C ARG A 104 -6.10 -5.60 -8.95
N LEU A 105 -4.95 -5.29 -9.57
CA LEU A 105 -3.64 -5.72 -9.10
C LEU A 105 -3.30 -5.10 -7.74
N LEU A 106 -3.62 -3.81 -7.54
CA LEU A 106 -3.41 -3.13 -6.26
C LEU A 106 -4.25 -3.77 -5.15
N GLU A 107 -5.53 -4.04 -5.40
CA GLU A 107 -6.41 -4.72 -4.43
C GLU A 107 -5.88 -6.11 -4.06
N GLN A 108 -5.42 -6.87 -5.05
CA GLN A 108 -4.83 -8.18 -4.82
C GLN A 108 -3.56 -8.09 -3.96
N GLN A 109 -2.66 -7.16 -4.28
CA GLN A 109 -1.42 -6.97 -3.54
C GLN A 109 -1.68 -6.49 -2.10
N LEU A 110 -2.63 -5.58 -1.90
CA LEU A 110 -3.04 -5.14 -0.56
C LEU A 110 -3.64 -6.29 0.25
N SER A 111 -4.44 -7.17 -0.38
CA SER A 111 -4.94 -8.37 0.29
C SER A 111 -3.83 -9.32 0.72
N THR A 112 -2.77 -9.48 -0.08
CA THR A 112 -1.59 -10.26 0.30
C THR A 112 -0.89 -9.61 1.50
N PHE A 113 -0.66 -8.30 1.49
CA PHE A 113 -0.07 -7.62 2.64
C PHE A 113 -0.94 -7.73 3.89
N GLU A 114 -2.28 -7.63 3.80
CA GLU A 114 -3.14 -7.84 4.97
C GLU A 114 -3.00 -9.23 5.58
N GLN A 115 -2.84 -10.28 4.76
CA GLN A 115 -2.59 -11.64 5.23
C GLN A 115 -1.23 -11.74 5.93
N GLU A 116 -0.18 -11.17 5.33
CA GLU A 116 1.16 -11.16 5.91
C GLU A 116 1.21 -10.37 7.23
N LEU A 117 0.57 -9.21 7.29
CA LEU A 117 0.47 -8.38 8.50
C LEU A 117 -0.36 -9.07 9.59
N THR A 118 -1.40 -9.83 9.21
CA THR A 118 -2.18 -10.67 10.14
C THR A 118 -1.30 -11.71 10.81
N LEU A 119 -0.43 -12.37 10.05
CA LEU A 119 0.50 -13.35 10.60
C LEU A 119 1.55 -12.68 11.48
N LEU A 120 2.12 -11.56 11.02
CA LEU A 120 3.17 -10.82 11.71
C LEU A 120 2.70 -10.22 13.04
N PHE A 121 1.56 -9.54 13.04
CA PHE A 121 0.98 -8.87 14.20
C PHE A 121 -0.10 -9.75 14.84
N SER A 122 0.34 -10.80 15.54
CA SER A 122 -0.53 -11.76 16.20
C SER A 122 -0.09 -12.03 17.64
N PRO A 123 -0.99 -12.53 18.52
CA PRO A 123 -0.63 -12.90 19.88
C PRO A 123 0.53 -13.90 19.97
N LYS A 124 0.65 -14.79 18.98
CA LYS A 124 1.77 -15.75 18.87
C LYS A 124 3.14 -15.07 18.76
N ASN A 125 3.18 -13.84 18.24
CA ASN A 125 4.41 -13.05 18.10
C ASN A 125 4.57 -12.01 19.22
N GLY A 126 3.83 -12.14 20.32
CA GLY A 126 3.92 -11.28 21.50
C GLY A 126 3.18 -9.94 21.36
N TYR A 127 2.15 -9.87 20.52
CA TYR A 127 1.22 -8.74 20.47
C TYR A 127 0.03 -8.99 21.38
N THR A 128 -0.55 -7.94 21.93
CA THR A 128 -1.73 -7.97 22.80
C THR A 128 -3.00 -8.44 22.09
N ARG A 129 -3.11 -8.17 20.78
CA ARG A 129 -4.26 -8.56 19.94
C ARG A 129 -3.83 -8.83 18.50
N SER A 130 -4.69 -9.49 17.73
CA SER A 130 -4.44 -9.74 16.31
C SER A 130 -4.57 -8.45 15.48
N TYR A 131 -3.84 -8.38 14.36
CA TYR A 131 -3.86 -7.27 13.41
C TYR A 131 -5.27 -6.75 13.10
N GLN A 132 -6.24 -7.65 12.86
CA GLN A 132 -7.61 -7.25 12.50
C GLN A 132 -8.33 -6.49 13.63
N GLN A 133 -7.85 -6.60 14.87
CA GLN A 133 -8.41 -5.92 16.04
C GLN A 133 -7.69 -4.60 16.34
N PHE A 134 -6.64 -4.25 15.59
CA PHE A 134 -6.06 -2.90 15.67
C PHE A 134 -7.04 -1.85 15.14
N PRO A 135 -6.97 -0.60 15.61
CA PRO A 135 -7.76 0.49 15.06
C PRO A 135 -7.57 0.62 13.54
N ASP A 136 -8.63 0.97 12.81
CA ASP A 136 -8.62 1.06 11.34
C ASP A 136 -7.50 1.97 10.82
N SER A 137 -7.23 3.09 11.52
CA SER A 137 -6.15 4.01 11.14
C SER A 137 -4.76 3.38 11.31
N VAL A 138 -4.55 2.57 12.35
CA VAL A 138 -3.30 1.81 12.55
C VAL A 138 -3.14 0.77 11.45
N ARG A 139 -4.20 0.02 11.11
CA ARG A 139 -4.16 -0.96 10.00
C ARG A 139 -3.79 -0.28 8.67
N LEU A 140 -4.39 0.88 8.37
CA LEU A 140 -4.04 1.66 7.18
C LEU A 140 -2.58 2.14 7.19
N ALA A 141 -2.07 2.61 8.33
CA ALA A 141 -0.68 3.02 8.47
C ALA A 141 0.29 1.84 8.23
N LEU A 142 -0.02 0.67 8.78
CA LEU A 142 0.78 -0.54 8.61
C LEU A 142 0.74 -1.07 7.17
N LEU A 143 -0.39 -0.97 6.48
CA LEU A 143 -0.48 -1.28 5.05
C LEU A 143 0.39 -0.34 4.21
N ASP A 144 0.37 0.96 4.48
CA ASP A 144 1.23 1.91 3.75
C ASP A 144 2.74 1.67 4.03
N LEU A 145 3.10 1.30 5.26
CA LEU A 145 4.46 0.88 5.60
C LEU A 145 4.85 -0.41 4.87
N ALA A 146 3.99 -1.45 4.91
CA ALA A 146 4.22 -2.71 4.23
C ALA A 146 4.34 -2.54 2.71
N TYR A 147 3.51 -1.68 2.11
CA TYR A 147 3.57 -1.39 0.68
C TYR A 147 4.91 -0.76 0.27
N ASN A 148 5.41 0.19 1.06
CA ASN A 148 6.69 0.85 0.76
C ASN A 148 7.92 -0.02 1.08
N LEU A 149 7.88 -0.76 2.18
CA LEU A 149 9.05 -1.45 2.72
C LEU A 149 9.11 -2.94 2.31
N GLY A 150 7.97 -3.54 2.06
CA GLY A 150 7.76 -4.99 2.14
C GLY A 150 7.71 -5.48 3.58
N THR A 151 6.87 -6.49 3.85
CA THR A 151 6.72 -7.09 5.18
C THR A 151 8.03 -7.63 5.77
N PRO A 152 8.96 -8.25 5.00
CA PRO A 152 10.24 -8.70 5.53
C PRO A 152 11.14 -7.57 6.07
N ASN A 153 11.16 -6.40 5.43
CA ASN A 153 11.92 -5.27 5.94
C ASN A 153 11.23 -4.64 7.14
N LEU A 154 9.89 -4.53 7.11
CA LEU A 154 9.10 -4.04 8.24
C LEU A 154 9.34 -4.89 9.50
N SER A 155 9.38 -6.21 9.36
CA SER A 155 9.56 -7.13 10.49
C SER A 155 10.98 -7.19 11.05
N SER A 156 12.01 -6.85 10.26
CA SER A 156 13.42 -7.02 10.65
C SER A 156 14.18 -5.72 10.90
N ARG A 157 13.78 -4.60 10.28
CA ARG A 157 14.57 -3.35 10.30
C ARG A 157 13.95 -2.21 11.10
N TRP A 158 12.81 -2.44 11.75
CA TRP A 158 12.05 -1.41 12.48
C TRP A 158 11.80 -1.77 13.96
N PRO A 159 12.84 -2.14 14.73
CA PRO A 159 12.66 -2.70 16.08
C PRO A 159 11.94 -1.76 17.05
N LYS A 160 12.19 -0.44 16.96
CA LYS A 160 11.54 0.54 17.84
C LYS A 160 10.04 0.70 17.54
N LEU A 161 9.68 0.77 16.26
CA LEU A 161 8.29 0.76 15.81
C LEU A 161 7.57 -0.53 16.27
N LEU A 162 8.18 -1.69 16.03
CA LEU A 162 7.61 -2.99 16.43
C LEU A 162 7.42 -3.09 17.95
N ALA A 163 8.37 -2.59 18.74
CA ALA A 163 8.25 -2.55 20.19
C ALA A 163 7.12 -1.63 20.66
N ALA A 164 6.93 -0.48 20.01
CA ALA A 164 5.80 0.42 20.28
C ALA A 164 4.46 -0.25 19.92
N LEU A 165 4.36 -0.89 18.76
CA LEU A 165 3.15 -1.61 18.32
C LEU A 165 2.77 -2.75 19.27
N LYS A 166 3.74 -3.51 19.80
CA LYS A 166 3.49 -4.57 20.80
C LYS A 166 2.87 -4.04 22.10
N ARG A 167 3.25 -2.82 22.49
CA ARG A 167 2.71 -2.14 23.67
C ARG A 167 1.46 -1.31 23.36
N GLU A 168 1.01 -1.30 22.10
CA GLU A 168 -0.05 -0.41 21.62
C GLU A 168 0.24 1.08 21.90
N ASP A 169 1.52 1.45 21.95
CA ASP A 169 1.96 2.83 22.14
C ASP A 169 1.94 3.55 20.78
N TRP A 170 0.75 3.98 20.37
CA TRP A 170 0.54 4.58 19.06
C TRP A 170 1.28 5.91 18.89
N ARG A 171 1.59 6.63 19.98
CA ARG A 171 2.37 7.87 19.93
C ARG A 171 3.82 7.57 19.60
N GLN A 172 4.44 6.65 20.33
CA GLN A 172 5.80 6.22 20.01
C GLN A 172 5.88 5.59 18.61
N ALA A 173 4.88 4.80 18.22
CA ALA A 173 4.82 4.24 16.87
C ALA A 173 4.80 5.35 15.80
N ALA A 174 4.07 6.43 16.04
CA ALA A 174 4.00 7.58 15.15
C ALA A 174 5.36 8.30 15.00
N ASP A 175 6.16 8.36 16.06
CA ASP A 175 7.49 8.96 16.03
C ASP A 175 8.54 8.05 15.35
N GLU A 176 8.31 6.73 15.37
CA GLU A 176 9.22 5.73 14.80
C GLU A 176 8.86 5.28 13.36
N CYS A 177 7.79 5.79 12.75
CA CYS A 177 7.32 5.31 11.43
C CYS A 177 7.92 6.01 10.21
N ALA A 178 8.82 6.99 10.41
CA ALA A 178 9.32 7.83 9.33
C ALA A 178 10.31 7.10 8.40
N ARG A 179 10.02 7.05 7.10
CA ARG A 179 10.83 6.40 6.06
C ARG A 179 11.71 7.40 5.32
N LYS A 180 12.97 7.03 5.04
CA LYS A 180 13.94 7.93 4.38
C LYS A 180 13.64 8.25 2.92
N HIS A 181 13.05 7.30 2.19
CA HIS A 181 12.93 7.37 0.72
C HIS A 181 11.49 7.64 0.24
N VAL A 182 10.69 8.33 1.05
CA VAL A 182 9.33 8.77 0.67
C VAL A 182 9.19 10.27 0.95
N SER A 183 8.15 10.89 0.38
CA SER A 183 7.90 12.31 0.61
C SER A 183 7.60 12.62 2.08
N LYS A 184 7.95 13.84 2.53
CA LYS A 184 7.59 14.32 3.87
C LYS A 184 6.08 14.25 4.11
N ALA A 185 5.27 14.59 3.10
CA ALA A 185 3.82 14.51 3.16
C ALA A 185 3.31 13.08 3.42
N ARG A 186 3.87 12.06 2.76
CA ARG A 186 3.50 10.66 3.00
C ARG A 186 3.85 10.23 4.42
N ASN A 187 5.08 10.53 4.89
CA ASN A 187 5.46 10.24 6.27
C ASN A 187 4.53 10.92 7.28
N GLN A 188 4.16 12.19 7.04
CA GLN A 188 3.24 12.92 7.90
C GLN A 188 1.85 12.29 7.92
N ALA A 189 1.33 11.85 6.77
CA ALA A 189 0.03 11.17 6.70
C ALA A 189 0.03 9.84 7.46
N THR A 190 1.07 8.99 7.30
CA THR A 190 1.21 7.75 8.09
C THR A 190 1.30 8.03 9.58
N ARG A 191 2.07 9.06 9.97
CA ARG A 191 2.17 9.51 11.37
C ARG A 191 0.81 9.92 11.93
N GLN A 192 0.04 10.69 11.18
CA GLN A 192 -1.29 11.17 11.60
C GLN A 192 -2.28 10.02 11.83
N LEU A 193 -2.23 8.97 11.02
CA LEU A 193 -3.05 7.78 11.21
C LEU A 193 -2.79 7.08 12.55
N LEU A 194 -1.53 7.02 12.98
CA LEU A 194 -1.14 6.47 14.30
C LEU A 194 -1.56 7.40 15.44
N ILE A 195 -1.40 8.71 15.30
CA ILE A 195 -1.86 9.70 16.29
C ILE A 195 -3.39 9.72 16.44
N GLN A 196 -4.14 9.46 15.37
CA GLN A 196 -5.60 9.35 15.42
C GLN A 196 -6.03 8.24 16.39
N ALA A 197 -5.36 7.08 16.34
CA ALA A 197 -5.63 5.98 17.27
C ALA A 197 -5.31 6.36 18.72
N ALA A 198 -4.15 6.99 18.98
CA ALA A 198 -3.78 7.48 20.32
C ALA A 198 -4.83 8.43 20.92
N SER A 199 -5.45 9.25 20.08
CA SER A 199 -6.45 10.24 20.50
C SER A 199 -7.77 9.57 20.85
N ASN A 200 -8.19 8.57 20.08
CA ASN A 200 -9.41 7.80 20.33
C ASN A 200 -9.33 6.98 21.62
N ASP A 201 -8.18 6.32 21.88
CA ASP A 201 -7.98 5.55 23.12
C ASP A 201 -8.06 6.46 24.36
N ASN A 202 -7.48 7.65 24.29
CA ASN A 202 -7.56 8.65 25.35
C ASN A 202 -9.01 9.11 25.62
N LEU A 203 -9.83 9.29 24.58
CA LEU A 203 -11.23 9.67 24.73
C LEU A 203 -12.03 8.56 25.41
N ILE A 204 -11.85 7.32 24.97
CA ILE A 204 -12.51 6.14 25.55
C ILE A 204 -12.13 5.99 27.04
N ALA A 205 -10.83 6.07 27.36
CA ALA A 205 -10.35 5.97 28.74
C ALA A 205 -10.89 7.10 29.65
N ARG A 206 -11.09 8.31 29.10
CA ARG A 206 -11.71 9.43 29.84
C ARG A 206 -13.19 9.19 30.10
N LEU A 207 -13.92 8.66 29.13
CA LEU A 207 -15.34 8.34 29.27
C LEU A 207 -15.57 7.22 30.30
N PHE A 208 -14.77 6.15 30.25
CA PHE A 208 -14.83 5.07 31.24
C PHE A 208 -14.56 5.57 32.66
N ARG A 209 -13.51 6.38 32.87
CA ARG A 209 -13.22 6.96 34.19
C ARG A 209 -14.37 7.82 34.71
N ARG A 210 -15.03 8.61 33.85
CA ARG A 210 -16.21 9.40 34.22
C ARG A 210 -17.39 8.51 34.61
N LEU A 211 -17.69 7.47 33.83
CA LEU A 211 -18.80 6.54 34.12
C LEU A 211 -18.55 5.77 35.42
N TRP A 212 -17.33 5.26 35.62
CA TRP A 212 -16.92 4.58 36.86
C TRP A 212 -17.05 5.51 38.08
N SER A 213 -16.59 6.75 37.97
CA SER A 213 -16.71 7.73 39.07
C SER A 213 -18.15 8.07 39.46
N LYS A 214 -19.11 7.93 38.55
CA LYS A 214 -20.54 8.12 38.83
C LYS A 214 -21.14 6.89 39.51
N LEU A 215 -20.76 5.69 39.07
CA LEU A 215 -21.23 4.43 39.63
C LEU A 215 -20.70 4.16 41.04
N CYS A 216 -19.47 4.58 41.36
CA CYS A 216 -18.89 4.44 42.71
C CYS A 216 -19.29 5.56 43.69
N ARG A 217 -20.12 6.53 43.27
CA ARG A 217 -20.67 7.61 44.11
C ARG A 217 -22.17 7.45 44.37
N SER A 218 -22.74 6.30 44.03
CA SER A 218 -24.12 5.86 44.31
C SER A 218 -24.07 4.62 45.20
#